data_AF-A0A318E3T9-F1
#
_entry.id   AF-A0A318E3T9-F1
#
_cell.length_a   1.000
_cell.length_b   1.000
_cell.length_c   1.000
_cell.angle_alpha   90.00
_cell.angle_beta   90.00
_cell.angle_gamma   90.00
#
_symmetry.space_group_name_H-M   'P 1'
#
loop_
_entity.id
_entity.type
_entity.pdbx_description
1 polymer ?
#
loop_
_entity_poly.entity_id
_entity_poly.type
_entity_poly.pdbx_seq_one_letter_code
_entity_poly.pdbx_strand_id
1 'polypeptide(L)'
;MPPSFPYYRSTDIYGSQAAEDRKEEMNDLEPFWIFENEEEENYAIERHISCYPMSRASSHLDQLKKSLAVYRMAFGQARQEDLVDFIEENLS
;
A
#
# COMPACT_ATOMS: atom_id res chain seq x y z
N MET A 1 29.47 -11.21 -22.47
CA MET A 1 29.40 -9.95 -21.70
C MET A 1 27.93 -9.61 -21.54
N PRO A 2 27.34 -9.67 -20.33
CA PRO A 2 25.94 -9.30 -20.15
C PRO A 2 25.81 -7.77 -20.22
N PRO A 3 24.66 -7.23 -20.67
CA PRO A 3 24.46 -5.79 -20.73
C PRO A 3 24.35 -5.21 -19.32
N SER A 4 24.97 -4.06 -19.09
CA SER A 4 24.79 -3.22 -17.91
C SER A 4 23.40 -2.58 -17.95
N PHE A 5 22.38 -3.29 -17.49
CA PHE A 5 21.09 -2.67 -17.18
C PHE A 5 21.23 -1.89 -15.86
N PRO A 6 21.06 -0.56 -15.85
CA PRO A 6 21.05 0.19 -14.61
C PRO A 6 19.82 -0.24 -13.81
N TYR A 7 20.02 -0.61 -12.55
CA TYR A 7 18.96 -0.81 -11.56
C TYR A 7 18.28 0.54 -11.31
N TYR A 8 17.37 0.96 -12.19
CA TYR A 8 16.43 2.02 -11.88
C TYR A 8 15.48 1.50 -10.81
N ARG A 9 15.51 2.07 -9.61
CA ARG A 9 14.33 1.99 -8.75
C ARG A 9 13.25 2.79 -9.46
N SER A 10 12.10 2.16 -9.72
CA SER A 10 10.96 2.76 -10.40
C SER A 10 10.51 4.09 -9.79
N THR A 11 10.84 4.36 -8.52
CA THR A 11 10.53 5.60 -7.82
C THR A 11 11.23 6.84 -8.35
N ASP A 12 12.42 6.72 -8.95
CA ASP A 12 13.24 7.90 -9.26
C ASP A 12 12.70 8.68 -10.47
N ILE A 13 12.07 7.99 -11.42
CA ILE A 13 11.52 8.61 -12.64
C ILE A 13 10.21 9.35 -12.33
N TYR A 14 9.37 8.77 -11.48
CA TYR A 14 8.10 9.41 -11.10
C TYR A 14 8.30 10.56 -10.10
N GLY A 15 9.32 10.49 -9.25
CA GLY A 15 9.62 11.56 -8.29
C GLY A 15 10.09 12.86 -8.95
N SER A 16 10.89 12.79 -10.02
CA SER A 16 11.32 13.99 -10.76
C SER A 16 10.17 14.65 -11.51
N GLN A 17 9.30 13.87 -12.16
CA GLN A 17 8.11 14.39 -12.84
C GLN A 17 7.13 15.03 -11.84
N ALA A 18 6.90 14.37 -10.71
CA ALA A 18 6.05 14.90 -9.65
C ALA A 18 6.56 16.21 -9.03
N ALA A 19 7.89 16.40 -8.97
CA ALA A 19 8.46 17.65 -8.50
C ALA A 19 8.19 18.82 -9.48
N GLU A 20 8.14 18.54 -10.79
CA GLU A 20 7.78 19.52 -11.82
C GLU A 20 6.27 19.82 -11.83
N ASP A 21 5.43 18.80 -11.59
CA ASP A 21 3.96 18.92 -11.61
C ASP A 21 3.36 19.43 -10.28
N ARG A 22 4.21 19.71 -9.28
CA ARG A 22 3.78 20.14 -7.94
C ARG A 22 3.14 21.53 -8.00
N LYS A 23 1.90 21.66 -7.50
CA LYS A 23 1.24 22.97 -7.33
C LYS A 23 1.99 23.80 -6.28
N GLU A 24 2.03 25.12 -6.45
CA GLU A 24 2.78 26.05 -5.60
C GLU A 24 2.34 26.03 -4.12
N GLU A 25 1.12 25.54 -3.85
CA GLU A 25 0.53 25.41 -2.52
C GLU A 25 0.90 24.10 -1.80
N MET A 26 1.42 23.09 -2.52
CA MET A 26 1.73 21.77 -1.95
C MET A 26 3.11 21.78 -1.28
N ASN A 27 3.20 21.21 -0.08
CA ASN A 27 4.47 21.12 0.65
C ASN A 27 5.21 19.77 0.42
N ASP A 28 6.45 19.66 0.89
CA ASP A 28 7.28 18.45 0.74
C ASP A 28 6.79 17.22 1.52
N LEU A 29 5.81 17.38 2.40
CA LEU A 29 5.17 16.27 3.12
C LEU A 29 4.01 15.66 2.32
N GLU A 30 3.57 16.30 1.23
CA GLU A 30 2.51 15.78 0.39
C GLU A 30 3.04 14.70 -0.57
N PRO A 31 2.51 13.47 -0.48
CA PRO A 31 2.98 12.35 -1.28
C PRO A 31 2.49 12.42 -2.73
N PHE A 32 3.41 12.43 -3.69
CA PHE A 32 3.09 12.42 -5.12
C PHE A 32 2.44 11.13 -5.64
N TRP A 33 2.45 10.06 -4.85
CA TRP A 33 1.95 8.74 -5.23
C TRP A 33 0.48 8.52 -4.85
N ILE A 34 -0.16 9.53 -4.27
CA ILE A 34 -1.60 9.54 -4.05
C ILE A 34 -2.26 10.06 -5.33
N PHE A 35 -3.12 9.22 -5.90
CA PHE A 35 -3.98 9.63 -7.00
C PHE A 35 -5.28 10.19 -6.41
N GLU A 36 -5.38 11.52 -6.37
CA GLU A 36 -6.60 12.22 -5.96
C GLU A 36 -7.49 12.41 -7.20
N ASN A 37 -8.75 12.00 -7.11
CA ASN A 37 -9.69 12.22 -8.21
C ASN A 37 -10.35 13.60 -8.07
N GLU A 38 -10.33 14.39 -9.15
CA GLU A 38 -11.04 15.66 -9.25
C GLU A 38 -12.53 15.46 -9.59
N GLU A 39 -12.92 14.28 -10.09
CA GLU A 39 -14.30 13.89 -10.41
C GLU A 39 -14.90 13.01 -9.28
N GLU A 40 -16.23 13.05 -9.09
CA GLU A 40 -16.96 12.27 -8.05
C GLU A 40 -16.88 10.73 -8.24
N GLU A 41 -16.11 10.23 -9.20
CA GLU A 41 -15.92 8.80 -9.43
C GLU A 41 -14.87 8.21 -8.48
N ASN A 42 -15.12 7.02 -7.95
CA ASN A 42 -14.18 6.36 -7.05
C ASN A 42 -13.40 5.27 -7.79
N TYR A 43 -12.11 5.47 -8.02
CA TYR A 43 -11.23 4.46 -8.60
C TYR A 43 -10.71 3.53 -7.51
N ALA A 44 -11.31 2.35 -7.39
CA ALA A 44 -10.86 1.32 -6.46
C ALA A 44 -9.78 0.41 -7.09
N ILE A 45 -8.75 0.08 -6.33
CA ILE A 45 -7.75 -0.91 -6.74
C ILE A 45 -8.36 -2.32 -6.65
N GLU A 46 -8.62 -2.94 -7.80
CA GLU A 46 -8.96 -4.35 -7.89
C GLU A 46 -7.71 -5.23 -7.68
N ARG A 47 -7.84 -6.28 -6.85
CA ARG A 47 -6.77 -7.24 -6.57
C ARG A 47 -7.25 -8.64 -6.87
N HIS A 48 -6.63 -9.29 -7.85
CA HIS A 48 -6.92 -10.68 -8.18
C HIS A 48 -6.03 -11.65 -7.38
N ILE A 49 -6.64 -12.70 -6.83
CA ILE A 49 -5.93 -13.77 -6.13
C ILE A 49 -6.31 -15.11 -6.77
N SER A 50 -5.31 -15.86 -7.23
CA SER A 50 -5.51 -17.16 -7.86
C SER A 50 -5.82 -18.24 -6.82
N CYS A 51 -7.09 -18.59 -6.66
CA CYS A 51 -7.54 -19.68 -5.79
C CYS A 51 -7.61 -21.00 -6.57
N TYR A 52 -6.54 -21.79 -6.57
CA TYR A 52 -6.51 -23.11 -7.22
C TYR A 52 -7.31 -24.17 -6.44
N PRO A 53 -7.91 -25.16 -7.12
CA PRO A 53 -8.55 -26.30 -6.45
C PRO A 53 -7.57 -27.02 -5.51
N MET A 54 -8.03 -27.41 -4.32
CA MET A 54 -7.23 -28.04 -3.25
C MET A 54 -6.11 -27.17 -2.64
N SER A 55 -5.99 -25.90 -3.03
CA SER A 55 -5.06 -24.96 -2.40
C SER A 55 -5.60 -24.47 -1.06
N ARG A 56 -4.70 -24.18 -0.12
CA ARG A 56 -5.04 -23.47 1.14
C ARG A 56 -5.23 -21.96 0.94
N ALA A 57 -5.11 -21.45 -0.29
CA ALA A 57 -5.13 -20.02 -0.60
C ALA A 57 -6.39 -19.31 -0.08
N SER A 58 -7.57 -19.95 -0.12
CA SER A 58 -8.80 -19.38 0.44
C SER A 58 -8.70 -19.12 1.94
N SER A 59 -8.25 -20.12 2.71
CA SER A 59 -8.06 -19.99 4.15
C SER A 59 -7.00 -18.94 4.52
N HIS A 60 -5.90 -18.88 3.76
CA HIS A 60 -4.87 -17.86 3.97
C HIS A 60 -5.37 -16.45 3.61
N LEU A 61 -6.21 -16.34 2.60
CA LEU A 61 -6.81 -15.07 2.18
C LEU A 61 -7.72 -14.50 3.27
N ASP A 62 -8.49 -15.36 3.96
CA ASP A 62 -9.32 -14.92 5.09
C ASP A 62 -8.47 -14.44 6.26
N GLN A 63 -7.38 -15.15 6.58
CA GLN A 63 -6.44 -14.72 7.63
C GLN A 63 -5.74 -13.40 7.23
N LEU A 64 -5.29 -13.28 5.99
CA LEU A 64 -4.66 -12.09 5.45
C LEU A 64 -5.58 -10.86 5.55
N LYS A 65 -6.87 -11.01 5.23
CA LYS A 65 -7.85 -9.93 5.37
C LYS A 65 -7.98 -9.45 6.81
N LYS A 66 -7.99 -10.37 7.78
CA LYS A 66 -8.05 -10.04 9.21
C LYS A 66 -6.79 -9.27 9.65
N SER A 67 -5.61 -9.80 9.34
CA SER A 67 -4.34 -9.13 9.67
C SER A 67 -4.23 -7.75 9.00
N LEU A 68 -4.71 -7.61 7.76
CA LEU A 68 -4.74 -6.32 7.07
C LEU A 68 -5.66 -5.31 7.76
N ALA A 69 -6.80 -5.75 8.30
CA ALA A 69 -7.70 -4.89 9.06
C ALA A 69 -7.05 -4.40 10.36
N VAL A 70 -6.37 -5.29 11.10
CA VAL A 70 -5.62 -4.93 12.31
C VAL A 70 -4.49 -3.95 11.98
N TYR A 71 -3.70 -4.24 10.94
CA TYR A 71 -2.64 -3.35 10.48
C TYR A 71 -3.17 -1.96 10.12
N ARG A 72 -4.31 -1.88 9.41
CA ARG A 72 -4.95 -0.61 9.04
C ARG A 72 -5.42 0.19 10.26
N MET A 73 -5.86 -0.47 11.33
CA MET A 73 -6.25 0.21 12.57
C MET A 73 -5.05 0.81 13.30
N ALA A 74 -3.91 0.13 13.27
CA ALA A 74 -2.69 0.62 13.92
C ALA A 74 -1.84 1.53 13.02
N PHE A 75 -2.17 1.66 11.74
CA PHE A 75 -1.40 2.46 10.80
C PHE A 75 -1.35 3.93 11.21
N GLY A 76 -0.15 4.50 11.23
CA GLY A 76 0.08 5.89 11.65
C GLY A 76 0.01 6.13 13.16
N GLN A 77 -0.24 5.09 13.98
CA GLN A 77 -0.20 5.19 15.44
C GLN A 77 1.23 5.05 15.96
N ALA A 78 1.56 5.78 17.03
CA ALA A 78 2.81 5.57 17.75
C ALA A 78 2.81 4.18 18.42
N ARG A 79 3.95 3.48 18.39
CA ARG A 79 4.09 2.09 18.90
C ARG A 79 3.10 1.13 18.22
N GLN A 80 3.10 1.16 16.89
CA GLN A 80 2.23 0.36 16.04
C GLN A 80 2.25 -1.14 16.39
N GLU A 81 3.43 -1.70 16.71
CA GLU A 81 3.58 -3.11 17.07
C GLU A 81 2.78 -3.46 18.34
N ASP A 82 2.96 -2.71 19.43
CA ASP A 82 2.20 -2.90 20.68
C ASP A 82 0.67 -2.85 20.46
N LEU A 83 0.21 -1.97 19.56
CA LEU A 83 -1.22 -1.82 19.27
C LEU A 83 -1.76 -2.99 18.43
N VAL A 84 -0.97 -3.51 17.51
CA VAL A 84 -1.32 -4.73 16.75
C VAL A 84 -1.45 -5.90 17.71
N ASP A 85 -0.43 -6.13 18.56
CA ASP A 85 -0.43 -7.23 19.52
C ASP A 85 -1.64 -7.15 20.47
N PHE A 86 -1.93 -5.96 20.99
CA PHE A 86 -3.10 -5.73 21.84
C PHE A 86 -4.43 -6.07 21.13
N ILE A 87 -4.59 -5.64 19.88
CA ILE A 87 -5.82 -5.91 19.11
C ILE A 87 -5.94 -7.41 18.82
N GLU A 88 -4.85 -8.08 18.46
CA GLU A 88 -4.85 -9.53 18.18
C GLU A 88 -5.20 -10.36 19.42
N GLU A 89 -4.70 -9.99 20.60
CA GLU A 89 -5.01 -10.65 21.87
C GLU A 89 -6.48 -10.51 22.29
N ASN A 90 -7.13 -9.39 21.95
CA ASN A 90 -8.50 -9.06 22.39
C ASN A 90 -9.59 -9.41 21.35
N LEU A 91 -9.23 -9.81 20.12
CA LEU A 91 -10.15 -10.25 19.08
C LEU A 91 -10.28 -11.78 18.92
N SER A 92 -9.49 -12.55 19.68
CA SER A 92 -9.54 -14.03 19.71
C SER A 92 -10.76 -14.58 20.46
#